data_AF-A0A8S1L9A3-F1
#
_entry.id   AF-A0A8S1L9A3-F1
#
_cell.length_a   1.000
_cell.length_b   1.000
_cell.length_c   1.000
_cell.angle_alpha   90.00
_cell.angle_beta   90.00
_cell.angle_gamma   90.00
#
_symmetry.space_group_name_H-M   'P 1'
#
loop_
_entity.id
_entity.type
_entity.pdbx_description
1 polymer ?
#
loop_
_entity_poly.entity_id
_entity_poly.type
_entity_poly.pdbx_seq_one_letter_code
_entity_poly.pdbx_strand_id
1 'polypeptide(L)'
;MSVSQEQRISSTSSFKEDCLPLKRQCNIQNLLRRKDFKQVVRILQNQNKSRTNYKKLKYEDQIYRVGQNLCIKGDNRSEYVAKLIKIVKLYDDEDNCIPLIKVQWFYRKNELYGLPKEQMDCISENEVFKTNEFDYIEIESIVGLAIILSYEEYDQIEELNDNIYFTRASFIDRKLQPSVDQWKLVCICHKPANPDLKYIFCDGCQKWCHLKCVGLTQDQADKLNKYICPDCKN
;
A
#
# COMPACT_ATOMS: atom_id res chain seq x y z
N MET A 1 26.29 53.71 -70.58
CA MET A 1 25.39 52.62 -71.04
C MET A 1 26.03 51.33 -70.53
N SER A 2 25.44 50.48 -69.71
CA SER A 2 24.10 50.33 -69.12
C SER A 2 24.29 49.33 -67.98
N VAL A 3 23.69 49.63 -66.83
CA VAL A 3 23.76 48.86 -65.59
C VAL A 3 22.73 47.74 -65.62
N SER A 4 23.14 46.51 -65.31
CA SER A 4 22.26 45.34 -65.16
C SER A 4 21.50 45.42 -63.83
N GLN A 5 20.17 45.49 -63.91
CA GLN A 5 19.27 45.15 -62.81
C GLN A 5 18.80 43.71 -63.01
N GLU A 6 18.74 42.92 -61.95
CA GLU A 6 17.55 42.11 -61.65
C GLU A 6 17.56 41.57 -60.20
N GLN A 7 16.59 42.11 -59.45
CA GLN A 7 15.70 41.46 -58.47
C GLN A 7 16.29 40.75 -57.23
N ARG A 8 16.25 41.47 -56.08
CA ARG A 8 16.10 40.88 -54.74
C ARG A 8 14.61 40.73 -54.42
N ILE A 9 14.15 39.49 -54.31
CA ILE A 9 12.84 39.16 -53.73
C ILE A 9 13.01 39.04 -52.22
N SER A 10 12.25 39.83 -51.47
CA SER A 10 12.14 39.76 -50.02
C SER A 10 11.36 38.49 -49.63
N SER A 11 11.98 37.58 -48.90
CA SER A 11 11.28 36.52 -48.19
C SER A 11 11.20 36.86 -46.71
N THR A 12 9.96 37.06 -46.26
CA THR A 12 9.50 37.26 -44.89
C THR A 12 10.08 36.22 -43.94
N SER A 13 10.79 36.67 -42.90
CA SER A 13 11.19 35.85 -41.76
C SER A 13 9.96 35.47 -40.95
N SER A 14 9.53 34.21 -41.05
CA SER A 14 8.59 33.63 -40.10
C SER A 14 9.31 33.42 -38.76
N PHE A 15 8.94 34.22 -37.77
CA PHE A 15 9.31 34.02 -36.38
C PHE A 15 8.82 32.64 -35.94
N LYS A 16 9.75 31.72 -35.66
CA LYS A 16 9.45 30.52 -34.87
C LYS A 16 9.39 30.96 -33.41
N GLU A 17 8.20 31.30 -32.93
CA GLU A 17 7.95 31.43 -31.49
C GLU A 17 8.27 30.09 -30.82
N ASP A 18 9.12 30.12 -29.79
CA ASP A 18 9.58 28.96 -29.04
C ASP A 18 8.41 28.26 -28.32
N CYS A 19 7.75 27.31 -28.99
CA CYS A 19 6.65 26.48 -28.46
C CYS A 19 7.08 25.47 -27.37
N LEU A 20 8.31 25.53 -26.87
CA LEU A 20 8.85 24.59 -25.88
C LEU A 20 8.09 24.58 -24.54
N PRO A 21 7.73 25.74 -23.95
CA PRO A 21 6.96 25.77 -22.69
C PRO A 21 5.54 25.21 -22.85
N LEU A 22 4.85 25.56 -23.94
CA LEU A 22 3.50 25.08 -24.24
C LEU A 22 3.45 23.56 -24.44
N LYS A 23 4.47 22.98 -25.10
CA LYS A 23 4.58 21.52 -25.26
C LYS A 23 4.83 20.80 -23.94
N ARG A 24 5.64 21.39 -23.04
CA ARG A 24 5.93 20.81 -21.72
C ARG A 24 4.69 20.84 -20.82
N GLN A 25 3.95 21.93 -20.81
CA GLN A 25 2.70 22.05 -20.03
C GLN A 25 1.63 21.05 -20.50
N CYS A 26 1.41 20.94 -21.82
CA CYS A 26 0.49 19.94 -22.38
C CYS A 26 0.89 18.50 -21.99
N ASN A 27 2.19 18.20 -21.95
CA ASN A 27 2.69 16.91 -21.48
C ASN A 27 2.38 16.67 -19.99
N ILE A 28 2.61 17.65 -19.12
CA ILE A 28 2.31 17.54 -17.68
C ILE A 28 0.82 17.25 -17.46
N GLN A 29 -0.07 17.99 -18.14
CA GLN A 29 -1.52 17.76 -18.06
C GLN A 29 -1.92 16.35 -18.54
N ASN A 30 -1.28 15.84 -19.59
CA ASN A 30 -1.50 14.47 -20.06
C ASN A 30 -1.06 13.42 -19.04
N LEU A 31 0.10 13.62 -18.38
CA LEU A 31 0.60 12.72 -17.34
C LEU A 31 -0.32 12.72 -16.12
N LEU A 32 -0.81 13.89 -15.68
CA LEU A 32 -1.78 14.01 -14.59
C LEU A 32 -3.08 13.27 -14.93
N ARG A 33 -3.63 13.48 -16.14
CA ARG A 33 -4.85 12.77 -16.59
C ARG A 33 -4.69 11.25 -16.60
N ARG A 34 -3.49 10.74 -16.89
CA ARG A 34 -3.17 9.31 -16.88
C ARG A 34 -2.69 8.80 -15.53
N LYS A 35 -2.66 9.65 -14.49
CA LYS A 35 -2.15 9.36 -13.15
C LYS A 35 -0.68 8.86 -13.13
N ASP A 36 0.15 9.29 -14.09
CA ASP A 36 1.59 8.99 -14.08
C ASP A 36 2.36 10.01 -13.22
N PHE A 37 2.10 9.96 -11.93
CA PHE A 37 2.66 10.89 -10.95
C PHE A 37 4.17 10.72 -10.78
N LYS A 38 4.70 9.52 -11.04
CA LYS A 38 6.16 9.26 -11.05
C LYS A 38 6.86 10.15 -12.07
N GLN A 39 6.34 10.25 -13.29
CA GLN A 39 6.89 11.13 -14.31
C GLN A 39 6.68 12.61 -13.98
N VAL A 40 5.49 12.99 -13.48
CA VAL A 40 5.21 14.37 -13.04
C VAL A 40 6.24 14.85 -12.02
N VAL A 41 6.50 14.04 -10.98
CA VAL A 41 7.51 14.37 -9.95
C VAL A 41 8.89 14.52 -10.57
N ARG A 42 9.30 13.60 -11.47
CA ARG A 42 10.61 13.70 -12.14
C ARG A 42 10.79 15.02 -12.90
N ILE A 43 9.75 15.50 -13.57
CA ILE A 43 9.77 16.73 -14.38
C ILE A 43 9.75 17.99 -13.52
N LEU A 44 8.98 18.00 -12.42
CA LEU A 44 8.69 19.21 -11.64
C LEU A 44 9.53 19.37 -10.37
N GLN A 45 10.18 18.30 -9.89
CA GLN A 45 10.91 18.32 -8.60
C GLN A 45 12.01 19.38 -8.50
N ASN A 46 12.62 19.77 -9.62
CA ASN A 46 13.73 20.71 -9.67
C ASN A 46 13.29 22.17 -9.94
N GLN A 47 11.98 22.43 -10.06
CA GLN A 47 11.51 23.80 -10.21
C GLN A 47 11.71 24.60 -8.91
N ASN A 48 12.07 25.87 -9.04
CA ASN A 48 12.42 26.74 -7.90
C ASN A 48 11.33 26.83 -6.82
N LYS A 49 10.05 26.73 -7.19
CA LYS A 49 8.90 26.77 -6.26
C LYS A 49 8.55 25.40 -5.67
N SER A 50 8.97 24.31 -6.32
CA SER A 50 8.71 22.94 -5.86
C SER A 50 9.49 22.63 -4.57
N ARG A 51 8.84 21.88 -3.67
CA ARG A 51 9.41 21.43 -2.41
C ARG A 51 9.05 19.99 -2.20
N THR A 52 10.04 19.15 -1.91
CA THR A 52 9.81 17.70 -1.79
C THR A 52 9.86 17.19 -0.35
N ASN A 53 10.19 18.02 0.64
CA ASN A 53 10.42 17.55 2.01
C ASN A 53 9.49 18.27 2.99
N TYR A 54 8.35 17.66 3.29
CA TYR A 54 7.46 18.06 4.40
C TYR A 54 7.32 16.94 5.42
N LYS A 55 7.14 17.31 6.70
CA LYS A 55 6.95 16.36 7.80
C LYS A 55 5.48 15.96 8.01
N LYS A 56 4.55 16.85 7.65
CA LYS A 56 3.12 16.67 7.85
C LYS A 56 2.30 17.42 6.79
N LEU A 57 1.08 16.98 6.55
CA LEU A 57 0.05 17.67 5.78
C LEU A 57 -1.26 17.68 6.57
N LYS A 58 -2.15 18.63 6.25
CA LYS A 58 -3.53 18.66 6.75
C LYS A 58 -4.46 18.40 5.57
N TYR A 59 -5.37 17.45 5.70
CA TYR A 59 -6.38 17.11 4.70
C TYR A 59 -7.65 16.65 5.43
N GLU A 60 -8.82 17.16 5.02
CA GLU A 60 -10.13 16.87 5.67
C GLU A 60 -10.09 16.96 7.20
N ASP A 61 -9.54 18.07 7.71
CA ASP A 61 -9.32 18.34 9.14
C ASP A 61 -8.41 17.40 9.92
N GLN A 62 -7.91 16.34 9.29
CA GLN A 62 -6.94 15.41 9.86
C GLN A 62 -5.50 15.82 9.52
N ILE A 63 -4.58 15.65 10.48
CA ILE A 63 -3.15 15.83 10.26
C ILE A 63 -2.49 14.47 10.03
N TYR A 64 -1.82 14.34 8.89
CA TYR A 64 -1.05 13.17 8.50
C TYR A 64 0.45 13.49 8.56
N ARG A 65 1.25 12.54 9.03
CA ARG A 65 2.69 12.68 9.24
C ARG A 65 3.46 11.59 8.50
N VAL A 66 4.61 11.96 7.96
CA VAL A 66 5.54 10.99 7.35
C VAL A 66 5.86 9.89 8.36
N GLY A 67 5.76 8.65 7.91
CA GLY A 67 5.94 7.44 8.71
C GLY A 67 4.65 6.80 9.21
N GLN A 68 3.50 7.49 9.13
CA GLN A 68 2.20 6.89 9.46
C GLN A 68 1.71 5.97 8.34
N ASN A 69 0.84 5.02 8.69
CA ASN A 69 0.15 4.16 7.74
C ASN A 69 -1.23 4.75 7.43
N LEU A 70 -1.68 4.58 6.19
CA LEU A 70 -2.87 5.19 5.63
C LEU A 70 -3.74 4.12 4.98
N CYS A 71 -5.05 4.28 5.10
CA CYS A 71 -6.03 3.65 4.23
C CYS A 71 -6.16 4.52 2.97
N ILE A 72 -6.03 3.91 1.80
CA ILE A 72 -6.00 4.58 0.49
C ILE A 72 -7.13 4.03 -0.38
N LYS A 73 -7.89 4.94 -1.00
CA LYS A 73 -8.98 4.60 -1.91
C LYS A 73 -8.47 4.31 -3.32
N GLY A 74 -8.89 3.18 -3.87
CA GLY A 74 -8.70 2.78 -5.27
C GLY A 74 -9.85 3.17 -6.20
N ASP A 75 -9.68 2.92 -7.50
CA ASP A 75 -10.66 3.28 -8.54
C ASP A 75 -11.97 2.47 -8.46
N ASN A 76 -11.92 1.19 -8.03
CA ASN A 76 -13.08 0.27 -8.02
C ASN A 76 -13.65 -0.03 -6.62
N ARG A 77 -13.64 0.96 -5.71
CA ARG A 77 -13.95 0.78 -4.28
C ARG A 77 -12.99 -0.17 -3.54
N SER A 78 -11.86 -0.52 -4.17
CA SER A 78 -10.78 -1.22 -3.52
C SER A 78 -10.14 -0.31 -2.48
N GLU A 79 -9.79 -0.88 -1.34
CA GLU A 79 -9.06 -0.20 -0.29
C GLU A 79 -7.66 -0.80 -0.19
N TYR A 80 -6.67 0.09 -0.20
CA TYR A 80 -5.26 -0.27 -0.09
C TYR A 80 -4.72 0.26 1.23
N VAL A 81 -3.63 -0.36 1.70
CA VAL A 81 -2.91 0.10 2.89
C VAL A 81 -1.52 0.53 2.47
N ALA A 82 -1.08 1.70 2.93
CA ALA A 82 0.22 2.24 2.53
C ALA A 82 0.90 3.02 3.65
N LYS A 83 2.23 3.00 3.69
CA LYS A 83 3.02 3.88 4.56
C LYS A 83 3.28 5.20 3.86
N LEU A 84 3.02 6.32 4.53
CA LEU A 84 3.39 7.65 4.04
C LEU A 84 4.91 7.84 4.14
N ILE A 85 5.59 7.89 2.99
CA ILE A 85 7.05 7.99 2.91
C ILE A 85 7.51 9.43 2.72
N LYS A 86 6.82 10.20 1.90
CA LYS A 86 7.21 11.56 1.55
C LYS A 86 6.00 12.39 1.16
N ILE A 87 6.07 13.68 1.42
CA ILE A 87 5.04 14.64 1.01
C ILE A 87 5.72 15.64 0.08
N VAL A 88 5.18 15.83 -1.12
CA VAL A 88 5.75 16.72 -2.13
C VAL A 88 4.71 17.76 -2.55
N LYS A 89 5.19 18.99 -2.71
CA LYS A 89 4.41 20.11 -3.24
C LYS A 89 5.10 20.59 -4.50
N LEU A 90 4.52 20.30 -5.64
CA LEU A 90 5.07 20.65 -6.94
C LEU A 90 4.32 21.83 -7.53
N TYR A 91 4.99 22.55 -8.43
CA TYR A 91 4.39 23.60 -9.24
C TYR A 91 4.64 23.27 -10.70
N ASP A 92 3.63 23.45 -11.55
CA ASP A 92 3.79 23.38 -13.00
C ASP A 92 4.25 24.72 -13.59
N ASP A 93 4.33 24.79 -14.91
CA ASP A 93 4.82 25.99 -15.60
C ASP A 93 3.80 27.15 -15.57
N GLU A 94 2.56 26.89 -15.17
CA GLU A 94 1.47 27.86 -14.98
C GLU A 94 1.27 28.21 -13.49
N ASP A 95 2.21 27.84 -12.62
CA ASP A 95 2.14 28.03 -11.17
C ASP A 95 0.98 27.29 -10.46
N ASN A 96 0.38 26.29 -11.11
CA ASN A 96 -0.60 25.42 -10.46
C ASN A 96 0.09 24.53 -9.43
N CYS A 97 -0.44 24.52 -8.22
CA CYS A 97 0.07 23.67 -7.14
C CYS A 97 -0.44 22.23 -7.31
N ILE A 98 0.49 21.27 -7.38
CA ILE A 98 0.20 19.84 -7.49
C ILE A 98 0.77 19.15 -6.24
N PRO A 99 -0.06 18.95 -5.20
CA PRO A 99 0.37 18.27 -4.00
C PRO A 99 0.24 16.75 -4.17
N LEU A 100 1.29 16.01 -3.87
CA LEU A 100 1.31 14.55 -3.95
C LEU A 100 1.96 13.96 -2.70
N ILE A 101 1.70 12.69 -2.46
CA ILE A 101 2.40 11.90 -1.45
C ILE A 101 3.11 10.72 -2.11
N LYS A 102 4.32 10.43 -1.63
CA LYS A 102 4.98 9.16 -1.91
C LYS A 102 4.56 8.17 -0.85
N VAL A 103 4.07 7.01 -1.26
CA VAL A 103 3.68 5.92 -0.38
C VAL A 103 4.49 4.66 -0.65
N GLN A 104 4.55 3.78 0.34
CA GLN A 104 5.05 2.41 0.23
C GLN A 104 3.87 1.47 0.46
N TRP A 105 3.59 0.57 -0.48
CA TRP A 105 2.42 -0.28 -0.40
C TRP A 105 2.58 -1.42 0.60
N PHE A 106 1.49 -1.74 1.29
CA PHE A 106 1.29 -3.03 1.91
C PHE A 106 0.28 -3.81 1.06
N TYR A 107 0.58 -5.07 0.78
CA TYR A 107 -0.32 -5.96 0.08
C TYR A 107 -1.21 -6.70 1.06
N ARG A 108 -2.49 -6.81 0.73
CA ARG A 108 -3.44 -7.69 1.38
C ARG A 108 -3.37 -9.09 0.80
N LYS A 109 -4.02 -10.04 1.48
CA LYS A 109 -4.08 -11.45 1.07
C LYS A 109 -4.43 -11.65 -0.40
N ASN A 110 -5.46 -10.95 -0.91
CA ASN A 110 -5.89 -11.07 -2.31
C ASN A 110 -4.89 -10.50 -3.35
N GLU A 111 -3.85 -9.78 -2.91
CA GLU A 111 -2.81 -9.19 -3.76
C GLU A 111 -1.51 -10.04 -3.79
N LEU A 112 -1.44 -11.13 -3.03
CA LEU A 112 -0.26 -12.00 -2.92
C LEU A 112 -0.18 -13.05 -4.04
N TYR A 113 -0.11 -12.58 -5.28
CA TYR A 113 -0.05 -13.47 -6.44
C TYR A 113 1.19 -14.37 -6.44
N GLY A 114 0.97 -15.66 -6.76
CA GLY A 114 2.04 -16.64 -6.91
C GLY A 114 2.40 -17.41 -5.63
N LEU A 115 1.78 -17.11 -4.49
CA LEU A 115 1.94 -17.93 -3.29
C LEU A 115 1.17 -19.26 -3.41
N PRO A 116 1.74 -20.38 -2.92
CA PRO A 116 1.03 -21.65 -2.82
C PRO A 116 -0.22 -21.53 -1.95
N LYS A 117 -1.28 -22.28 -2.30
CA LYS A 117 -2.54 -22.30 -1.54
C LYS A 117 -2.33 -22.59 -0.04
N GLU A 118 -1.41 -23.49 0.29
CA GLU A 118 -1.11 -23.85 1.68
C GLU A 118 -0.60 -22.66 2.51
N GLN A 119 0.16 -21.77 1.89
CA GLN A 119 0.61 -20.53 2.53
C GLN A 119 -0.55 -19.54 2.66
N MET A 120 -1.38 -19.43 1.61
CA MET A 120 -2.56 -18.56 1.61
C MET A 120 -3.56 -18.93 2.71
N ASP A 121 -3.72 -20.22 3.00
CA ASP A 121 -4.60 -20.72 4.08
C ASP A 121 -4.12 -20.28 5.48
N CYS A 122 -2.84 -19.93 5.63
CA CYS A 122 -2.25 -19.47 6.89
C CYS A 122 -2.41 -17.96 7.11
N ILE A 123 -2.81 -17.20 6.08
CA ILE A 123 -2.85 -15.74 6.07
C ILE A 123 -4.27 -15.26 6.39
N SER A 124 -4.38 -14.27 7.29
CA SER A 124 -5.66 -13.64 7.64
C SER A 124 -6.09 -12.59 6.60
N GLU A 125 -7.39 -12.35 6.49
CA GLU A 125 -7.94 -11.24 5.69
C GLU A 125 -7.51 -9.86 6.21
N ASN A 126 -7.23 -9.72 7.50
CA ASN A 126 -6.77 -8.47 8.14
C ASN A 126 -5.23 -8.34 8.18
N GLU A 127 -4.52 -9.27 7.56
CA GLU A 127 -3.06 -9.27 7.51
C GLU A 127 -2.56 -8.48 6.29
N VAL A 128 -1.62 -7.57 6.52
CA VAL A 128 -1.02 -6.71 5.49
C VAL A 128 0.49 -6.89 5.45
N PHE A 129 1.07 -6.95 4.25
CA PHE A 129 2.47 -7.28 4.05
C PHE A 129 3.21 -6.13 3.40
N LYS A 130 4.18 -5.56 4.12
CA LYS A 130 4.99 -4.46 3.61
C LYS A 130 5.77 -4.89 2.36
N THR A 131 5.70 -4.10 1.30
CA THR A 131 6.40 -4.38 0.03
C THR A 131 7.59 -3.44 -0.19
N ASN A 132 8.42 -3.70 -1.21
CA ASN A 132 9.40 -2.76 -1.75
C ASN A 132 8.81 -1.87 -2.86
N GLU A 133 7.48 -1.84 -3.00
CA GLU A 133 6.80 -1.07 -4.03
C GLU A 133 6.43 0.32 -3.51
N PHE A 134 6.76 1.32 -4.32
CA PHE A 134 6.51 2.73 -4.02
C PHE A 134 5.76 3.39 -5.15
N ASP A 135 4.85 4.28 -4.80
CA ASP A 135 4.21 5.15 -5.76
C ASP A 135 4.03 6.58 -5.27
N TYR A 136 3.76 7.47 -6.21
CA TYR A 136 3.20 8.78 -5.92
C TYR A 136 1.71 8.74 -6.20
N ILE A 137 0.92 9.27 -5.27
CA ILE A 137 -0.53 9.36 -5.37
C ILE A 137 -1.00 10.75 -4.96
N GLU A 138 -2.23 11.05 -5.33
CA GLU A 138 -2.99 12.24 -4.94
C GLU A 138 -3.32 12.20 -3.44
N ILE A 139 -3.49 13.38 -2.83
CA ILE A 139 -3.84 13.48 -1.41
C ILE A 139 -5.30 13.05 -1.18
N GLU A 140 -6.14 13.29 -2.18
CA GLU A 140 -7.57 12.98 -2.24
C GLU A 140 -7.84 11.47 -2.17
N SER A 141 -6.82 10.64 -2.42
CA SER A 141 -6.92 9.18 -2.24
C SER A 141 -6.82 8.75 -0.77
N ILE A 142 -6.44 9.62 0.16
CA ILE A 142 -6.37 9.28 1.59
C ILE A 142 -7.78 9.16 2.15
N VAL A 143 -8.12 7.98 2.67
CA VAL A 143 -9.37 7.74 3.40
C VAL A 143 -9.19 8.05 4.89
N GLY A 144 -8.05 7.66 5.44
CA GLY A 144 -7.79 7.81 6.88
C GLY A 144 -6.48 7.18 7.31
N LEU A 145 -6.28 7.09 8.63
CA LEU A 145 -5.15 6.40 9.23
C LEU A 145 -5.41 4.90 9.31
N ALA A 146 -4.39 4.11 8.98
CA ALA A 146 -4.36 2.67 9.23
C ALA A 146 -3.52 2.38 10.48
N ILE A 147 -4.01 1.48 11.33
CA ILE A 147 -3.28 0.94 12.47
C ILE A 147 -2.74 -0.42 12.03
N ILE A 148 -1.42 -0.61 12.09
CA ILE A 148 -0.79 -1.90 11.77
C ILE A 148 -0.05 -2.37 13.02
N LEU A 149 -0.57 -3.42 13.62
CA LEU A 149 -0.07 -4.03 14.84
C LEU A 149 0.91 -5.17 14.53
N SER A 150 1.67 -5.57 15.55
CA SER A 150 2.30 -6.89 15.58
C SER A 150 1.24 -7.99 15.73
N TYR A 151 1.62 -9.24 15.44
CA TYR A 151 0.72 -10.38 15.63
C TYR A 151 0.30 -10.52 17.09
N GLU A 152 1.23 -10.33 18.03
CA GLU A 152 0.99 -10.45 19.47
C GLU A 152 0.05 -9.37 20.00
N GLU A 153 0.17 -8.14 19.48
CA GLU A 153 -0.74 -7.04 19.82
C GLU A 153 -2.13 -7.29 19.25
N TYR A 154 -2.22 -7.77 18.00
CA TYR A 154 -3.50 -8.09 17.36
C TYR A 154 -4.22 -9.27 18.04
N ASP A 155 -3.50 -10.28 18.52
CA ASP A 155 -4.08 -11.43 19.24
C ASP A 155 -4.73 -11.02 20.58
N GLN A 156 -4.46 -9.83 21.09
CA GLN A 156 -4.96 -9.31 22.37
C GLN A 156 -6.15 -8.35 22.22
N ILE A 157 -6.53 -7.94 21.02
CA ILE A 157 -7.63 -6.99 20.84
C ILE A 157 -8.99 -7.70 20.88
N GLU A 158 -9.92 -7.13 21.64
CA GLU A 158 -11.30 -7.66 21.73
C GLU A 158 -12.22 -7.03 20.67
N GLU A 159 -11.95 -5.77 20.32
CA GLU A 159 -12.77 -4.99 19.38
C GLU A 159 -12.02 -4.75 18.06
N LEU A 160 -12.58 -5.28 16.98
CA LEU A 160 -12.09 -5.04 15.63
C LEU A 160 -12.70 -3.76 15.06
N ASN A 161 -11.84 -2.93 14.48
CA ASN A 161 -12.23 -1.79 13.67
C ASN A 161 -11.71 -1.99 12.24
N ASP A 162 -12.41 -1.45 11.25
CA ASP A 162 -12.07 -1.63 9.82
C ASP A 162 -10.69 -1.07 9.42
N ASN A 163 -10.11 -0.21 10.25
CA ASN A 163 -8.80 0.41 10.04
C ASN A 163 -7.65 -0.29 10.81
N ILE A 164 -7.92 -1.39 11.51
CA ILE A 164 -6.91 -2.16 12.24
C ILE A 164 -6.48 -3.37 11.40
N TYR A 165 -5.18 -3.45 11.18
CA TYR A 165 -4.49 -4.54 10.51
C TYR A 165 -3.37 -5.05 11.39
N PHE A 166 -2.77 -6.16 11.00
CA PHE A 166 -1.53 -6.62 11.60
C PHE A 166 -0.57 -7.14 10.54
N THR A 167 0.68 -7.31 10.95
CA THR A 167 1.73 -7.88 10.09
C THR A 167 2.67 -8.74 10.91
N ARG A 168 3.02 -9.92 10.40
CA ARG A 168 4.15 -10.72 10.90
C ARG A 168 5.25 -10.95 9.88
N ALA A 169 5.04 -10.52 8.63
CA ALA A 169 6.00 -10.63 7.55
C ALA A 169 5.92 -9.47 6.56
N SER A 170 6.96 -9.32 5.75
CA SER A 170 6.99 -8.46 4.56
C SER A 170 6.84 -9.33 3.31
N PHE A 171 6.38 -8.74 2.21
CA PHE A 171 6.29 -9.40 0.91
C PHE A 171 7.26 -8.76 -0.07
N ILE A 172 8.40 -9.41 -0.30
CA ILE A 172 9.52 -8.90 -1.10
C ILE A 172 9.86 -9.95 -2.15
N ASP A 173 10.01 -9.53 -3.40
CA ASP A 173 10.36 -10.39 -4.53
C ASP A 173 9.46 -11.64 -4.63
N ARG A 174 8.16 -11.43 -4.44
CA ARG A 174 7.11 -12.47 -4.44
C ARG A 174 7.26 -13.55 -3.36
N LYS A 175 7.92 -13.23 -2.25
CA LYS A 175 8.12 -14.13 -1.12
C LYS A 175 7.79 -13.44 0.20
N LEU A 176 7.27 -14.22 1.14
CA LEU A 176 7.06 -13.79 2.52
C LEU A 176 8.39 -13.85 3.29
N GLN A 177 8.66 -12.80 4.06
CA GLN A 177 9.87 -12.66 4.88
C GLN A 177 9.49 -12.15 6.29
N PRO A 178 9.66 -12.95 7.36
CA PRO A 178 10.14 -14.33 7.36
C PRO A 178 9.21 -15.28 6.60
N SER A 179 9.74 -16.43 6.16
CA SER A 179 8.93 -17.43 5.46
C SER A 179 7.89 -18.04 6.41
N VAL A 180 6.81 -18.58 5.83
CA VAL A 180 5.70 -19.15 6.61
C VAL A 180 6.16 -20.25 7.58
N ASP A 181 7.19 -21.01 7.20
CA ASP A 181 7.75 -22.10 8.04
C ASP A 181 8.43 -21.60 9.32
N GLN A 182 8.78 -20.31 9.37
CA GLN A 182 9.40 -19.67 10.53
C GLN A 182 8.35 -19.06 11.47
N TRP A 183 7.08 -19.05 11.08
CA TRP A 183 6.00 -18.53 11.92
C TRP A 183 5.66 -19.50 13.05
N LYS A 184 5.11 -18.98 14.14
CA LYS A 184 4.74 -19.77 15.32
C LYS A 184 3.70 -20.83 14.93
N LEU A 185 4.11 -22.10 15.01
CA LEU A 185 3.25 -23.24 14.73
C LEU A 185 2.30 -23.49 15.89
N VAL A 186 1.05 -23.80 15.56
CA VAL A 186 0.00 -24.18 16.50
C VAL A 186 -0.68 -25.45 16.01
N CYS A 187 -1.60 -25.97 16.83
CA CYS A 187 -2.41 -27.16 16.54
C CYS A 187 -1.57 -28.44 16.34
N ILE A 188 -2.28 -29.57 16.29
CA ILE A 188 -1.71 -30.88 15.96
C ILE A 188 -1.35 -31.02 14.47
N CYS A 189 -1.85 -30.10 13.63
CA CYS A 189 -1.52 -30.07 12.21
C CYS A 189 -0.21 -29.33 11.91
N HIS A 190 0.45 -28.77 12.93
CA HIS A 190 1.72 -28.05 12.82
C HIS A 190 1.69 -26.91 11.78
N LYS A 191 0.58 -26.18 11.69
CA LYS A 191 0.44 -25.00 10.81
C LYS A 191 0.53 -23.71 11.62
N PRO A 192 0.98 -22.60 11.01
CA PRO A 192 0.92 -21.29 11.64
C PRO A 192 -0.50 -20.90 12.04
N ALA A 193 -0.59 -20.05 13.06
CA ALA A 193 -1.88 -19.50 13.49
C ALA A 193 -2.46 -18.57 12.43
N ASN A 194 -3.77 -18.67 12.21
CA ASN A 194 -4.55 -17.77 11.37
C ASN A 194 -5.74 -17.27 12.22
N PRO A 195 -5.75 -15.99 12.64
CA PRO A 195 -6.80 -15.41 13.48
C PRO A 195 -8.24 -15.57 12.95
N ASP A 196 -8.41 -15.78 11.66
CA ASP A 196 -9.74 -15.97 11.04
C ASP A 196 -10.34 -17.35 11.37
N LEU A 197 -9.50 -18.30 11.81
CA LEU A 197 -9.91 -19.66 12.10
C LEU A 197 -10.38 -19.81 13.56
N LYS A 198 -11.20 -20.83 13.81
CA LYS A 198 -11.70 -21.17 15.15
C LYS A 198 -10.79 -22.16 15.86
N TYR A 199 -10.51 -21.88 17.13
CA TYR A 199 -9.60 -22.66 17.96
C TYR A 199 -10.23 -23.06 19.30
N ILE A 200 -9.68 -24.12 19.89
CA ILE A 200 -9.88 -24.50 21.29
C ILE A 200 -8.52 -24.66 21.95
N PHE A 201 -8.40 -24.25 23.21
CA PHE A 201 -7.17 -24.39 23.98
C PHE A 201 -7.09 -25.78 24.62
N CYS A 202 -5.95 -26.45 24.48
CA CYS A 202 -5.70 -27.74 25.14
C CYS A 202 -5.04 -27.53 26.50
N ASP A 203 -5.69 -27.99 27.58
CA ASP A 203 -5.18 -27.91 28.95
C ASP A 203 -3.94 -28.79 29.20
N GLY A 204 -3.71 -29.81 28.36
CA GLY A 204 -2.58 -30.73 28.49
C GLY A 204 -1.27 -30.13 27.98
N CYS A 205 -1.21 -29.80 26.68
CA CYS A 205 -0.01 -29.26 26.04
C CYS A 205 0.03 -27.74 25.95
N GLN A 206 -1.01 -27.04 26.42
CA GLN A 206 -1.13 -25.57 26.38
C GLN A 206 -1.01 -24.98 24.96
N LYS A 207 -1.56 -25.70 23.96
CA LYS A 207 -1.58 -25.28 22.56
C LYS A 207 -3.01 -25.05 22.07
N TRP A 208 -3.16 -24.07 21.19
CA TRP A 208 -4.38 -23.84 20.44
C TRP A 208 -4.53 -24.86 19.32
N CYS A 209 -5.69 -25.50 19.22
CA CYS A 209 -6.02 -26.48 18.21
C CYS A 209 -7.19 -25.98 17.36
N HIS A 210 -7.09 -26.07 16.03
CA HIS A 210 -8.22 -25.76 15.15
C HIS A 210 -9.38 -26.70 15.46
N LEU A 211 -10.59 -26.17 15.62
CA LEU A 211 -11.77 -27.00 15.91
C LEU A 211 -11.95 -28.10 14.86
N LYS A 212 -11.73 -27.77 13.59
CA LYS A 212 -11.79 -28.71 12.47
C LYS A 212 -10.77 -29.86 12.58
N CYS A 213 -9.54 -29.58 13.03
CA CYS A 213 -8.50 -30.61 13.15
C CYS A 213 -8.82 -31.64 14.24
N VAL A 214 -9.61 -31.24 15.24
CA VAL A 214 -9.99 -32.10 16.37
C VAL A 214 -11.44 -32.58 16.30
N GLY A 215 -12.12 -32.34 15.17
CA GLY A 215 -13.48 -32.83 14.91
C GLY A 215 -14.55 -32.17 15.77
N LEU A 216 -14.33 -30.94 16.24
CA LEU A 216 -15.30 -30.19 17.05
C LEU A 216 -15.99 -29.09 16.22
N THR A 217 -17.24 -28.83 16.55
CA THR A 217 -17.94 -27.60 16.16
C THR A 217 -17.76 -26.51 17.20
N GLN A 218 -18.08 -25.25 16.86
CA GLN A 218 -18.04 -24.15 17.82
C GLN A 218 -18.96 -24.43 19.03
N ASP A 219 -20.21 -24.82 18.79
CA ASP A 219 -21.17 -25.15 19.86
C ASP A 219 -20.70 -26.29 20.79
N GLN A 220 -19.94 -27.24 20.26
CA GLN A 220 -19.36 -28.31 21.08
C GLN A 220 -18.19 -27.77 21.90
N ALA A 221 -17.31 -26.97 21.30
CA ALA A 221 -16.19 -26.35 21.98
C ALA A 221 -16.64 -25.44 23.13
N ASP A 222 -17.68 -24.63 22.91
CA ASP A 222 -18.20 -23.68 23.90
C ASP A 222 -18.82 -24.38 25.12
N LYS A 223 -19.25 -25.64 24.98
CA LYS A 223 -19.78 -26.46 26.08
C LYS A 223 -18.69 -27.17 26.89
N LEU A 224 -17.44 -27.17 26.42
CA LEU A 224 -16.34 -27.83 27.09
C LEU A 224 -15.67 -26.88 28.07
N ASN A 225 -15.71 -27.22 29.37
CA ASN A 225 -14.97 -26.48 30.39
C ASN A 225 -13.46 -26.75 30.33
N LYS A 226 -13.08 -27.95 29.87
CA LYS A 226 -11.69 -28.39 29.71
C LYS A 226 -11.57 -29.24 28.46
N TYR A 227 -10.47 -29.07 27.74
CA TYR A 227 -10.20 -29.82 26.52
C TYR A 227 -8.79 -30.38 26.54
N ILE A 228 -8.66 -31.67 26.20
CA ILE A 228 -7.37 -32.35 26.03
C ILE A 228 -7.32 -32.88 24.59
N CYS A 229 -6.28 -32.51 23.85
CA CYS A 229 -6.09 -32.91 22.47
C CYS A 229 -5.74 -34.41 22.36
N PRO A 230 -5.92 -35.03 21.18
CA PRO A 230 -5.57 -36.43 20.96
C PRO A 230 -4.12 -36.76 21.33
N ASP A 231 -3.17 -35.89 21.00
CA ASP A 231 -1.75 -36.07 21.31
C ASP A 231 -1.43 -36.13 22.81
N CYS A 232 -2.28 -35.54 23.66
CA CYS A 232 -2.12 -35.59 25.12
C CYS A 232 -2.93 -36.70 25.79
N LYS A 233 -3.85 -37.33 25.05
CA LYS A 233 -4.62 -38.48 25.53
C LYS A 233 -3.88 -39.80 25.30
N ASN A 234 -2.98 -39.80 24.32
CA ASN A 234 -2.03 -40.88 24.05
C ASN A 234 -0.78 -40.71 24.92
#